data_AF-A0A961G518-F1
#
_entry.id   AF-A0A961G518-F1
#
_cell.length_a   1.000
_cell.length_b   1.000
_cell.length_c   1.000
_cell.angle_alpha   90.00
_cell.angle_beta   90.00
_cell.angle_gamma   90.00
#
_symmetry.space_group_name_H-M   'P 1'
#
loop_
_entity.id
_entity.type
_entity.pdbx_description
1 polymer ?
#
loop_
_entity_poly.entity_id
_entity_poly.type
_entity_poly.pdbx_seq_one_letter_code
_entity_poly.pdbx_strand_id
1 'polypeptide(L)'
;LTAVLGPKVMAAGATHDDHGGRFLLRRYAIVAFVPAMAYLGIAGFDVPWNPMTYIVPAAYAVAGLVAVMVVANLSQVLVLLRVEELMGARREVDLVKVSTFASVCTIVVAATAAVTRAFAYPLSTLAMGSTRYVGYRFYRHSVYGLSNDD
;
A
#
# COMPACT_ATOMS: atom_id res chain seq x y z
N LEU A 1 5.91 -9.31 10.36
CA LEU A 1 5.78 -10.00 9.06
C LEU A 1 6.86 -9.57 8.06
N THR A 2 7.03 -8.26 7.84
CA THR A 2 8.05 -7.70 6.94
C THR A 2 9.47 -8.19 7.27
N ALA A 3 9.85 -8.22 8.55
CA ALA A 3 11.17 -8.74 8.95
C ALA A 3 11.48 -10.18 8.51
N VAL A 4 10.46 -11.02 8.30
CA VAL A 4 10.63 -12.44 7.91
C VAL A 4 10.45 -12.65 6.41
N LEU A 5 9.48 -11.96 5.81
CA LEU A 5 9.18 -12.10 4.38
C LEU A 5 10.07 -11.22 3.51
N GLY A 6 10.53 -10.07 4.01
CA GLY A 6 11.29 -9.10 3.24
C GLY A 6 12.60 -9.67 2.68
N PRO A 7 13.46 -10.30 3.50
CA PRO A 7 14.65 -10.96 2.98
C PRO A 7 14.36 -12.04 1.95
N LYS A 8 13.26 -12.79 2.10
CA LYS A 8 12.86 -13.85 1.15
C LYS A 8 12.37 -13.28 -0.18
N VAL A 9 11.62 -12.18 -0.14
CA VAL A 9 11.13 -11.49 -1.34
C VAL A 9 12.27 -10.78 -2.05
N MET A 10 13.18 -10.16 -1.30
CA MET A 10 14.41 -9.57 -1.84
C MET A 10 15.28 -10.64 -2.53
N ALA A 11 15.46 -11.82 -1.91
CA ALA A 11 16.17 -12.94 -2.53
C ALA A 11 15.47 -13.43 -3.82
N ALA A 12 14.14 -13.56 -3.81
CA ALA A 12 13.38 -13.93 -5.01
C ALA A 12 13.52 -12.89 -6.14
N GLY A 13 13.58 -11.60 -5.80
CA GLY A 13 13.89 -10.53 -6.76
C GLY A 13 15.30 -10.64 -7.32
N ALA A 14 16.29 -10.98 -6.49
CA ALA A 14 17.68 -11.16 -6.93
C ALA A 14 17.85 -12.38 -7.87
N THR A 15 17.14 -13.48 -7.61
CA THR A 15 17.18 -14.70 -8.44
C THR A 15 16.19 -14.67 -9.61
N HIS A 16 15.44 -13.57 -9.80
CA HIS A 16 14.42 -13.45 -10.84
C HIS A 16 13.36 -14.58 -10.80
N ASP A 17 13.01 -15.09 -9.62
CA ASP A 17 11.94 -16.09 -9.43
C ASP A 17 10.55 -15.43 -9.28
N ASP A 18 9.84 -15.23 -10.39
CA ASP A 18 8.48 -14.64 -10.41
C ASP A 18 7.45 -15.54 -9.70
N HIS A 19 7.61 -16.86 -9.74
CA HIS A 19 6.66 -17.77 -9.10
C HIS A 19 6.76 -17.69 -7.58
N GLY A 20 7.99 -17.76 -7.04
CA GLY A 20 8.27 -17.59 -5.62
C GLY A 20 7.84 -16.21 -5.11
N GLY A 21 8.20 -15.14 -5.83
CA GLY A 21 7.84 -13.76 -5.49
C GLY A 21 6.32 -13.56 -5.43
N ARG A 22 5.58 -13.99 -6.46
CA ARG A 22 4.10 -13.88 -6.49
C ARG A 22 3.42 -14.62 -5.34
N PHE A 23 3.91 -15.80 -4.99
CA PHE A 23 3.35 -16.59 -3.91
C PHE A 23 3.51 -15.89 -2.55
N LEU A 24 4.72 -15.38 -2.27
CA LEU A 24 5.01 -14.64 -1.04
C LEU A 24 4.19 -13.34 -0.96
N LEU A 25 4.11 -12.58 -2.05
CA LEU A 25 3.30 -11.36 -2.14
C LEU A 25 1.82 -11.64 -1.89
N ARG A 26 1.26 -12.70 -2.47
CA ARG A 26 -0.15 -13.07 -2.26
C ARG A 26 -0.42 -13.42 -0.81
N ARG A 27 0.47 -14.20 -0.17
CA ARG A 27 0.33 -14.55 1.26
C ARG A 27 0.41 -13.31 2.15
N TYR A 28 1.37 -12.43 1.90
CA TYR A 28 1.47 -11.17 2.63
C TYR A 28 0.21 -10.33 2.45
N ALA A 29 -0.29 -10.19 1.22
CA ALA A 29 -1.51 -9.44 0.93
C ALA A 29 -2.71 -10.01 1.70
N ILE A 30 -2.89 -11.33 1.75
CA ILE A 30 -3.96 -11.97 2.54
C ILE A 30 -3.80 -11.66 4.02
N VAL A 31 -2.59 -11.82 4.58
CA VAL A 31 -2.33 -11.59 6.01
C VAL A 31 -2.46 -10.11 6.40
N ALA A 32 -2.19 -9.18 5.49
CA ALA A 32 -2.43 -7.76 5.72
C ALA A 32 -3.91 -7.38 5.56
N PHE A 33 -4.57 -7.92 4.54
CA PHE A 33 -5.93 -7.57 4.15
C PHE A 33 -6.97 -8.11 5.13
N VAL A 34 -6.86 -9.36 5.56
CA VAL A 34 -7.87 -9.99 6.44
C VAL A 34 -8.02 -9.24 7.78
N PRO A 35 -6.94 -8.93 8.53
CA PRO A 35 -7.05 -8.16 9.77
C PRO A 35 -7.49 -6.72 9.52
N ALA A 36 -7.03 -6.08 8.44
CA ALA A 36 -7.45 -4.73 8.10
C ALA A 36 -8.95 -4.65 7.79
N MET A 37 -9.50 -5.64 7.09
CA MET A 37 -10.92 -5.71 6.81
C MET A 37 -11.76 -6.03 8.05
N ALA A 38 -11.28 -6.93 8.91
CA ALA A 38 -11.91 -7.19 10.20
C ALA A 38 -11.93 -5.91 11.06
N TYR A 39 -10.82 -5.19 11.11
CA TYR A 39 -10.72 -3.91 11.80
C TYR A 39 -11.64 -2.84 11.19
N LEU A 40 -11.74 -2.77 9.86
CA LEU A 40 -12.65 -1.86 9.17
C LEU A 40 -14.12 -2.15 9.53
N GLY A 41 -14.51 -3.43 9.61
CA GLY A 41 -15.86 -3.82 10.02
C GLY A 41 -16.19 -3.43 11.46
N ILE A 42 -15.19 -3.45 12.35
CA ILE A 42 -15.33 -3.13 13.78
C ILE A 42 -15.29 -1.62 14.05
N ALA A 43 -14.29 -0.95 13.48
CA ALA A 43 -13.93 0.42 13.82
C ALA A 43 -14.22 1.44 12.71
N GLY A 44 -14.60 0.99 11.51
CA GLY A 44 -14.79 1.89 10.37
C GLY A 44 -16.02 2.79 10.45
N PHE A 45 -17.00 2.41 11.27
CA PHE A 45 -18.30 3.08 11.36
C PHE A 45 -18.62 3.50 12.79
N ASP A 46 -19.41 4.57 12.90
CA ASP A 46 -19.97 5.03 14.17
C ASP A 46 -21.19 4.17 14.50
N VAL A 47 -20.94 3.11 15.27
CA VAL A 47 -21.95 2.15 15.71
C VAL A 47 -21.88 2.04 17.24
N PRO A 48 -23.02 1.85 17.95
CA PRO A 48 -23.04 1.93 19.41
C PRO A 48 -22.12 0.94 20.14
N TRP A 49 -21.79 -0.18 19.48
CA TRP A 49 -20.92 -1.23 20.00
C TRP A 49 -19.43 -1.01 19.72
N ASN A 50 -19.05 -0.01 18.92
CA ASN A 50 -17.66 0.29 18.63
C ASN A 50 -17.04 1.09 19.80
N PRO A 51 -16.11 0.52 20.58
CA PRO A 51 -15.52 1.23 21.72
C PRO A 51 -14.71 2.46 21.31
N MET A 52 -14.21 2.51 20.07
CA MET A 52 -13.39 3.62 19.60
C MET A 52 -14.18 4.93 19.45
N THR A 53 -15.51 4.88 19.28
CA THR A 53 -16.33 6.10 19.19
C THR A 53 -16.35 6.87 20.51
N TYR A 54 -16.22 6.16 21.64
CA TYR A 54 -16.14 6.76 22.97
C TYR A 54 -14.72 7.21 23.33
N ILE A 55 -13.69 6.50 22.86
CA ILE A 55 -12.28 6.82 23.16
C ILE A 55 -11.79 7.99 22.31
N VAL A 56 -12.15 8.02 21.02
CA VAL A 56 -11.66 9.02 20.06
C VAL A 56 -12.84 9.62 19.27
N PRO A 57 -13.78 10.32 19.93
CA PRO A 57 -14.99 10.82 19.29
C PRO A 57 -14.70 11.79 18.13
N ALA A 58 -13.60 12.55 18.21
CA ALA A 58 -13.17 13.45 17.15
C ALA A 58 -12.88 12.74 15.81
N ALA A 59 -12.44 11.47 15.84
CA ALA A 59 -12.19 10.69 14.63
C ALA A 59 -13.50 10.30 13.90
N TYR A 60 -14.62 10.25 14.63
CA TYR A 60 -15.95 9.89 14.11
C TYR A 60 -16.83 11.10 13.83
N ALA A 61 -16.36 12.32 14.13
CA ALA A 61 -17.05 13.57 13.78
C ALA A 61 -17.30 13.70 12.27
N VAL A 62 -16.49 13.04 11.44
CA VAL A 62 -16.66 12.95 9.98
C VAL A 62 -16.94 11.50 9.60
N ALA A 63 -18.18 11.25 9.21
CA ALA A 63 -18.63 9.91 8.83
C ALA A 63 -17.75 9.31 7.73
N GLY A 64 -17.25 8.09 7.94
CA GLY A 64 -16.42 7.36 6.99
C GLY A 64 -14.95 7.79 6.91
N LEU A 65 -14.50 8.82 7.65
CA LEU A 65 -13.11 9.25 7.63
C LEU A 65 -12.15 8.13 8.07
N VAL A 66 -12.50 7.42 9.15
CA VAL A 66 -11.74 6.28 9.66
C VAL A 66 -11.67 5.17 8.61
N ALA A 67 -12.79 4.89 7.93
CA ALA A 67 -12.83 3.87 6.89
C ALA A 67 -11.87 4.18 5.73
N VAL A 68 -11.90 5.42 5.21
CA VAL A 68 -10.99 5.85 4.14
C VAL A 68 -9.53 5.80 4.61
N MET A 69 -9.27 6.20 5.86
CA MET A 69 -7.93 6.13 6.45
C MET A 69 -7.40 4.69 6.53
N VAL A 70 -8.22 3.73 6.95
CA VAL A 70 -7.84 2.31 7.01
C VAL A 70 -7.50 1.79 5.61
N VAL A 71 -8.32 2.11 4.60
CA VAL A 71 -8.05 1.72 3.20
C VAL A 71 -6.77 2.37 2.68
N ALA A 72 -6.54 3.66 3.00
CA ALA A 72 -5.33 4.37 2.63
C ALA A 72 -4.07 3.71 3.23
N ASN A 73 -4.09 3.38 4.52
CA ASN A 73 -2.97 2.68 5.17
C ASN A 73 -2.77 1.27 4.61
N LEU A 74 -3.85 0.54 4.34
CA LEU A 74 -3.78 -0.77 3.71
C LEU A 74 -3.09 -0.72 2.35
N SER A 75 -3.39 0.32 1.54
CA SER A 75 -2.72 0.52 0.25
C SER A 75 -1.21 0.70 0.39
N GLN A 76 -0.74 1.39 1.45
CA GLN A 76 0.69 1.58 1.73
C GLN A 76 1.35 0.28 2.20
N VAL A 77 0.67 -0.49 3.05
CA VAL A 77 1.19 -1.78 3.54
C VAL A 77 1.45 -2.73 2.38
N LEU A 78 0.53 -2.83 1.42
CA LEU A 78 0.67 -3.70 0.25
C LEU A 78 1.85 -3.36 -0.66
N VAL A 79 2.39 -2.15 -0.54
CA VAL A 79 3.51 -1.66 -1.35
C VAL A 79 4.87 -2.10 -0.80
N LEU A 80 4.99 -2.32 0.52
CA LEU A 80 6.28 -2.56 1.20
C LEU A 80 7.09 -3.71 0.59
N LEU A 81 6.50 -4.89 0.42
CA LEU A 81 7.23 -6.06 -0.12
C LEU A 81 7.65 -5.88 -1.57
N ARG A 82 6.94 -5.06 -2.37
CA ARG A 82 7.34 -4.79 -3.75
C ARG A 82 8.59 -3.93 -3.83
N VAL A 83 8.78 -3.06 -2.84
CA VAL A 83 10.02 -2.27 -2.73
C VAL A 83 11.18 -3.21 -2.43
N GLU A 84 11.01 -4.15 -1.50
CA GLU A 84 12.02 -5.17 -1.17
C GLU A 84 12.36 -6.07 -2.38
N GLU A 85 11.35 -6.48 -3.16
CA GLU A 85 11.52 -7.24 -4.40
C GLU A 85 12.37 -6.48 -5.44
N LEU A 86 12.02 -5.22 -5.72
CA LEU A 86 12.73 -4.38 -6.69
C LEU A 86 14.12 -3.97 -6.21
N MET A 87 14.32 -3.78 -4.91
CA MET A 87 15.65 -3.60 -4.31
C MET A 87 16.51 -4.85 -4.53
N GLY A 88 15.95 -6.05 -4.34
CA GLY A 88 16.63 -7.31 -4.64
C GLY A 88 17.04 -7.44 -6.10
N ALA A 89 16.20 -6.97 -7.02
CA ALA A 89 16.46 -6.95 -8.46
C ALA A 89 17.37 -5.80 -8.94
N ARG A 90 17.94 -4.99 -8.04
CA ARG A 90 18.79 -3.81 -8.36
C ARG A 90 18.11 -2.79 -9.28
N ARG A 91 16.83 -2.50 -9.00
CA ARG A 91 16.01 -1.52 -9.75
C ARG A 91 15.74 -0.25 -8.95
N GLU A 92 16.76 0.27 -8.26
CA GLU A 92 16.65 1.44 -7.38
C GLU A 92 16.24 2.70 -8.14
N VAL A 93 16.72 2.86 -9.37
CA VAL A 93 16.35 4.01 -10.22
C VAL A 93 14.84 4.02 -10.52
N ASP A 94 14.26 2.85 -10.80
CA ASP A 94 12.84 2.73 -11.08
C ASP A 94 12.00 2.92 -9.81
N LEU A 95 12.50 2.47 -8.65
CA LEU A 95 11.92 2.78 -7.34
C LEU A 95 11.85 4.30 -7.09
N VAL A 96 12.93 5.02 -7.38
CA VAL A 96 12.99 6.47 -7.22
C VAL A 96 12.02 7.17 -8.16
N LYS A 97 11.96 6.77 -9.44
CA LYS A 97 11.01 7.34 -10.42
C LYS A 97 9.56 7.20 -9.95
N VAL A 98 9.16 6.00 -9.52
CA VAL A 98 7.79 5.76 -9.01
C VAL A 98 7.54 6.56 -7.73
N SER A 99 8.51 6.65 -6.82
CA SER A 99 8.36 7.42 -5.59
C SER A 99 8.20 8.91 -5.88
N THR A 100 8.99 9.48 -6.78
CA THR A 100 8.87 10.88 -7.20
C THR A 100 7.51 11.15 -7.83
N PHE A 101 7.07 10.30 -8.76
CA PHE A 101 5.76 10.44 -9.39
C PHE A 101 4.62 10.34 -8.38
N ALA A 102 4.69 9.37 -7.46
CA ALA A 102 3.70 9.24 -6.39
C ALA A 102 3.66 10.47 -5.48
N SER A 103 4.81 11.07 -5.14
CA SER A 103 4.88 12.30 -4.37
C SER A 103 4.23 13.49 -5.09
N VAL A 104 4.43 13.62 -6.41
CA VAL A 104 3.74 14.63 -7.22
C VAL A 104 2.22 14.41 -7.18
N CYS A 105 1.74 13.19 -7.37
CA CYS A 105 0.32 12.87 -7.24
C CYS A 105 -0.23 13.23 -5.86
N THR A 106 0.52 12.95 -4.78
CA THR A 106 0.14 13.33 -3.40
C THR A 106 -0.02 14.83 -3.27
N ILE A 107 0.91 15.63 -3.82
CA ILE A 107 0.84 17.11 -3.77
C ILE A 107 -0.38 17.61 -4.54
N VAL A 108 -0.66 17.05 -5.72
CA VAL A 108 -1.85 17.42 -6.52
C VAL A 108 -3.14 17.12 -5.75
N VAL A 109 -3.25 15.95 -5.13
CA VAL A 109 -4.42 15.60 -4.31
C VAL A 109 -4.50 16.47 -3.06
N ALA A 110 -3.37 16.75 -2.40
CA ALA A 110 -3.32 17.63 -1.24
C ALA A 110 -3.72 19.08 -1.58
N ALA A 111 -3.43 19.57 -2.79
CA ALA A 111 -3.90 20.87 -3.25
C ALA A 111 -5.43 20.97 -3.32
N THR A 112 -6.15 19.84 -3.40
CA THR A 112 -7.62 19.79 -3.31
C THR A 112 -8.15 19.87 -1.87
N ALA A 113 -7.30 20.08 -0.87
CA ALA A 113 -7.68 20.11 0.54
C ALA A 113 -8.76 21.14 0.88
N ALA A 114 -8.81 22.26 0.15
CA ALA A 114 -9.86 23.27 0.31
C ALA A 114 -11.27 22.69 0.07
N VAL A 115 -11.40 21.72 -0.83
CA VAL A 115 -12.67 21.07 -1.17
C VAL A 115 -12.89 19.82 -0.32
N THR A 116 -11.87 18.98 -0.15
CA THR A 116 -11.99 17.67 0.52
C THR A 116 -11.90 17.74 2.05
N ARG A 117 -11.41 18.86 2.61
CA ARG A 117 -11.31 19.14 4.06
C ARG A 117 -10.63 18.00 4.82
N ALA A 118 -11.35 17.35 5.74
CA ALA A 118 -10.83 16.26 6.56
C ALA A 118 -10.37 15.05 5.74
N PHE A 119 -10.90 14.85 4.53
CA PHE A 119 -10.51 13.74 3.66
C PHE A 119 -9.23 14.00 2.88
N ALA A 120 -8.69 15.22 2.88
CA ALA A 120 -7.51 15.57 2.09
C ALA A 120 -6.30 14.66 2.36
N TYR A 121 -6.03 14.40 3.65
CA TYR A 121 -4.92 13.55 4.08
C TYR A 121 -5.11 12.06 3.73
N PRO A 122 -6.23 11.39 4.09
CA PRO A 122 -6.40 9.99 3.73
C PRO A 122 -6.50 9.79 2.22
N LEU A 123 -7.08 10.73 1.46
CA LEU A 123 -7.11 10.66 -0.01
C LEU A 123 -5.72 10.81 -0.63
N SER A 124 -4.89 11.74 -0.12
CA SER A 124 -3.53 11.90 -0.62
C SER A 124 -2.66 10.68 -0.30
N THR A 125 -2.83 10.09 0.89
CA THR A 125 -2.18 8.84 1.29
C THR A 125 -2.62 7.65 0.42
N LEU A 126 -3.92 7.56 0.12
CA LEU A 126 -4.48 6.54 -0.77
C LEU A 126 -3.97 6.70 -2.21
N ALA A 127 -3.89 7.94 -2.71
CA ALA A 127 -3.34 8.24 -4.03
C ALA A 127 -1.86 7.85 -4.11
N MET A 128 -1.07 8.16 -3.08
CA MET A 128 0.33 7.76 -2.98
C MET A 128 0.48 6.23 -3.03
N GLY A 129 -0.29 5.50 -2.21
CA GLY A 129 -0.23 4.04 -2.11
C GLY A 129 -0.66 3.36 -3.41
N SER A 130 -1.76 3.85 -4.00
CA SER A 130 -2.27 3.34 -5.28
C SER A 130 -1.29 3.59 -6.43
N THR A 131 -0.70 4.78 -6.51
CA THR A 131 0.28 5.13 -7.54
C THR A 131 1.52 4.26 -7.43
N ARG A 132 2.04 4.06 -6.21
CA ARG A 132 3.17 3.14 -5.97
C ARG A 132 2.82 1.70 -6.32
N TYR A 133 1.64 1.24 -5.92
CA TYR A 133 1.19 -0.11 -6.21
C TYR A 133 1.14 -0.36 -7.72
N VAL A 134 0.51 0.55 -8.47
CA VAL A 134 0.40 0.46 -9.92
C VAL A 134 1.78 0.58 -10.59
N GLY A 135 2.58 1.57 -10.19
CA GLY A 135 3.93 1.77 -10.71
C GLY A 135 4.80 0.52 -10.54
N TYR A 136 4.87 -0.04 -9.34
CA TYR A 136 5.67 -1.25 -9.08
C TYR A 136 5.13 -2.47 -9.80
N ARG A 137 3.81 -2.58 -10.02
CA ARG A 137 3.25 -3.66 -10.85
C ARG A 137 3.76 -3.58 -12.29
N PHE A 138 3.85 -2.38 -12.86
CA PHE A 138 4.36 -2.19 -14.22
C PHE A 138 5.84 -2.54 -14.35
N TYR A 139 6.70 -2.02 -13.46
CA TYR A 139 8.14 -2.31 -13.52
C TYR A 139 8.47 -3.77 -13.19
N ARG A 140 7.61 -4.49 -12.48
CA ARG A 140 7.83 -5.92 -12.25
C ARG A 140 7.78 -6.74 -13.54
N HIS A 141 6.97 -6.34 -14.52
CA HIS A 141 6.94 -7.01 -15.82
C HIS A 141 8.25 -6.87 -16.60
N SER A 142 8.99 -5.76 -16.46
CA SER A 142 10.29 -5.60 -17.14
C SER A 142 11.42 -6.40 -16.47
N VAL A 143 11.27 -6.75 -15.19
CA VAL A 143 12.22 -7.63 -14.47
C VAL A 143 12.08 -9.07 -14.93
N TYR A 144 10.85 -9.58 -15.08
CA TYR A 144 10.60 -10.98 -15.41
C TYR A 144 10.38 -11.27 -16.90
N GLY A 145 10.09 -10.24 -17.71
CA GLY A 145 9.78 -10.41 -19.13
C GLY A 145 10.97 -10.78 -20.03
N LEU A 146 12.21 -10.71 -19.52
CA LEU A 146 13.42 -11.02 -20.28
C LEU A 146 13.90 -12.48 -20.11
N SER A 147 13.27 -13.29 -19.24
CA SER A 147 13.75 -14.65 -18.96
C SER A 147 12.99 -15.77 -19.72
N ASN A 148 12.17 -15.42 -20.72
CA ASN A 148 11.35 -16.38 -21.47
C ASN A 148 11.87 -16.67 -22.89
N ASP A 149 13.04 -16.15 -23.25
CA ASP A 149 13.63 -16.30 -24.59
C ASP A 149 14.86 -17.25 -24.63
N ASP A 150 15.14 -17.99 -23.55
CA ASP A 150 16.19 -19.02 -23.46
C ASP A 150 15.60 -20.44 -23.28
#